data_AF-D4E9M0-F1
#
_entry.id   AF-D4E9M0-F1
#
_cell.length_a   1.000
_cell.length_b   1.000
_cell.length_c   1.000
_cell.angle_alpha   90.00
_cell.angle_beta   90.00
_cell.angle_gamma   90.00
#
_symmetry.space_group_name_H-M   'P 1'
#
loop_
_entity.id
_entity.type
_entity.pdbx_description
1 polymer ?
#
loop_
_entity_poly.entity_id
_entity_poly.type
_entity_poly.pdbx_seq_one_letter_code
_entity_poly.pdbx_strand_id
1 'polypeptide(L)'
;MKKFSVLLLPFFSSSAFATYVDIRHEYLDDSKANYDRVYISHRFDSGFGFALEAISKSGGDDTNKPFNDMESQGNEYTANYQFKYHGVDIQPGLVLETGNGYSVYKPYIRATKVLNESWWIAGRYRFEYFRRSSDQREDDKINRIDLWAGYKVNSWDFSVEGIYKKAEKYNLYDNHTYNYEYNFRTAYHIDAWSPFIEIGNVSVRSTTDERQTRFRVGLGYTF
;
A
#
# COMPACT_ATOMS: atom_id res chain seq x y z
N MET A 1 -6.57 -18.82 6.07
CA MET A 1 -6.82 -18.01 4.86
C MET A 1 -6.00 -16.73 4.96
N LYS A 2 -4.92 -16.58 4.19
CA LYS A 2 -4.07 -15.37 4.24
C LYS A 2 -4.64 -14.33 3.27
N LYS A 3 -5.09 -13.21 3.82
CA LYS A 3 -5.51 -12.01 3.07
C LYS A 3 -4.36 -11.02 3.10
N PHE A 4 -3.95 -10.57 1.92
CA PHE A 4 -2.93 -9.54 1.75
C PHE A 4 -3.56 -8.39 0.97
N SER A 5 -3.72 -7.25 1.64
CA SER A 5 -4.10 -5.99 1.01
C SER A 5 -2.98 -4.99 1.27
N VAL A 6 -1.96 -5.01 0.42
CA VAL A 6 -0.87 -4.04 0.47
C VAL A 6 -1.32 -2.73 -0.17
N LEU A 7 -1.30 -1.67 0.64
CA LEU A 7 -1.50 -0.30 0.21
C LEU A 7 -0.14 0.34 -0.03
N LEU A 8 0.10 0.83 -1.25
CA LEU A 8 1.29 1.61 -1.56
C LEU A 8 0.87 3.09 -1.54
N LEU A 9 1.36 3.85 -0.56
CA LEU A 9 1.11 5.28 -0.49
C LEU A 9 1.97 6.03 -1.53
N PRO A 10 1.41 6.96 -2.31
CA PRO A 10 2.19 7.94 -3.04
C PRO A 10 2.70 9.00 -2.07
N PHE A 11 3.95 8.89 -1.63
CA PHE A 11 4.65 10.05 -1.08
C PHE A 11 5.04 10.97 -2.25
N PHE A 12 4.42 12.14 -2.30
CA PHE A 12 4.93 13.30 -3.02
C PHE A 12 5.95 13.99 -2.12
N SER A 13 7.22 13.54 -2.19
CA SER A 13 8.31 14.36 -1.69
C SER A 13 8.59 15.44 -2.74
N SER A 14 8.44 16.71 -2.35
CA SER A 14 8.87 17.86 -3.15
C SER A 14 10.38 18.11 -3.03
N SER A 15 11.08 17.41 -2.15
CA SER A 15 12.53 17.31 -2.23
C SER A 15 12.87 16.21 -3.24
N ALA A 16 13.43 16.63 -4.37
CA ALA A 16 14.43 15.79 -5.02
C ALA A 16 15.46 15.38 -3.95
N PHE A 17 16.00 14.16 -4.02
CA PHE A 17 17.09 13.63 -3.18
C PHE A 17 16.77 12.92 -1.86
N ALA A 18 15.53 12.94 -1.37
CA ALA A 18 15.28 12.33 -0.06
C ALA A 18 15.03 10.83 -0.13
N THR A 19 15.88 10.07 0.56
CA THR A 19 15.50 8.74 1.03
C THR A 19 14.36 8.93 2.02
N TYR A 20 13.29 8.16 1.85
CA TYR A 20 12.17 8.13 2.78
C TYR A 20 12.12 6.79 3.46
N VAL A 21 12.08 6.81 4.79
CA VAL A 21 11.86 5.62 5.62
C VAL A 21 10.54 5.80 6.35
N ASP A 22 9.70 4.77 6.39
CA ASP A 22 8.60 4.71 7.34
C ASP A 22 8.53 3.41 8.11
N ILE A 23 8.02 3.55 9.33
CA ILE A 23 7.63 2.43 10.18
C ILE A 23 6.15 2.63 10.49
N ARG A 24 5.35 1.59 10.29
CA ARG A 24 3.89 1.65 10.48
C ARG A 24 3.37 0.40 11.17
N HIS A 25 2.54 0.60 12.17
CA HIS A 25 1.71 -0.43 12.78
C HIS A 25 0.28 -0.37 12.23
N GLU A 26 -0.32 -1.52 12.00
CA GLU A 26 -1.67 -1.71 11.50
C GLU A 26 -2.47 -2.67 12.38
N TYR A 27 -3.70 -2.30 12.70
CA TYR A 27 -4.66 -3.12 13.43
C TYR A 27 -6.00 -3.21 12.67
N LEU A 28 -6.56 -4.41 12.62
CA LEU A 28 -7.88 -4.69 12.04
C LEU A 28 -8.88 -5.03 13.14
N ASP A 29 -10.00 -4.30 13.23
CA ASP A 29 -10.89 -4.38 14.38
C ASP A 29 -11.74 -5.67 14.47
N ASP A 30 -12.14 -6.27 13.36
CA ASP A 30 -12.89 -7.53 13.36
C ASP A 30 -11.96 -8.74 13.48
N SER A 31 -10.99 -8.86 12.58
CA SER A 31 -10.04 -9.98 12.56
C SER A 31 -9.00 -9.94 13.68
N LYS A 32 -8.93 -8.82 14.42
CA LYS A 32 -7.95 -8.55 15.49
C LYS A 32 -6.49 -8.66 15.04
N ALA A 33 -6.23 -8.67 13.73
CA ALA A 33 -4.90 -8.92 13.19
C ALA A 33 -4.02 -7.67 13.31
N ASN A 34 -2.76 -7.89 13.66
CA ASN A 34 -1.73 -6.88 13.80
C ASN A 34 -0.64 -7.06 12.74
N TYR A 35 -0.26 -5.98 12.06
CA TYR A 35 0.81 -5.97 11.06
C TYR A 35 1.76 -4.81 11.29
N ASP A 36 3.04 -5.06 11.05
CA ASP A 36 4.10 -4.09 11.19
C ASP A 36 4.85 -4.00 9.86
N ARG A 37 5.10 -2.79 9.40
CA ARG A 37 5.75 -2.51 8.13
C ARG A 37 6.96 -1.62 8.35
N VAL A 38 8.06 -1.96 7.68
CA VAL A 38 9.18 -1.05 7.44
C VAL A 38 9.27 -0.82 5.94
N TYR A 39 9.23 0.44 5.53
CA TYR A 39 9.35 0.86 4.14
C TYR A 39 10.55 1.77 3.96
N ILE A 40 11.32 1.54 2.90
CA ILE A 40 12.42 2.41 2.49
C ILE A 40 12.24 2.69 1.02
N SER A 41 12.34 3.95 0.61
CA SER A 41 12.32 4.31 -0.80
C SER A 41 13.26 5.46 -1.10
N HIS A 42 13.75 5.50 -2.33
CA HIS A 42 14.57 6.59 -2.84
C HIS A 42 14.25 6.84 -4.31
N ARG A 43 14.40 8.09 -4.75
CA ARG A 43 14.27 8.48 -6.15
C ARG A 43 15.43 9.36 -6.56
N PHE A 44 16.14 8.89 -7.57
CA PHE A 44 17.27 9.59 -8.17
C PHE A 44 16.78 10.66 -9.16
N ASP A 45 17.64 11.64 -9.44
CA ASP A 45 17.40 12.68 -10.44
C ASP A 45 17.15 12.14 -11.85
N SER A 46 17.70 10.96 -12.16
CA SER A 46 17.46 10.30 -13.43
C SER A 46 15.99 9.96 -13.65
N GLY A 47 15.15 10.01 -12.60
CA GLY A 47 13.77 9.56 -12.58
C GLY A 47 13.62 8.12 -12.08
N PHE A 48 14.71 7.35 -12.02
CA PHE A 48 14.70 6.01 -11.46
C PHE A 48 14.42 6.04 -9.95
N GLY A 49 13.58 5.13 -9.48
CA GLY A 49 13.28 4.97 -8.07
C GLY A 49 13.19 3.51 -7.67
N PHE A 50 13.52 3.24 -6.42
CA PHE A 50 13.35 1.92 -5.81
C PHE A 50 12.64 2.03 -4.46
N ALA A 51 12.03 0.92 -4.05
CA ALA A 51 11.55 0.78 -2.68
C ALA A 51 11.67 -0.66 -2.19
N LEU A 52 11.85 -0.80 -0.88
CA LEU A 52 11.83 -2.05 -0.15
C LEU A 52 10.77 -1.96 0.94
N GLU A 53 9.98 -3.02 1.07
CA GLU A 53 8.98 -3.16 2.12
C GLU A 53 9.15 -4.51 2.80
N ALA A 54 9.30 -4.51 4.12
CA ALA A 54 9.24 -5.71 4.94
C ALA A 54 7.96 -5.66 5.78
N ILE A 55 7.18 -6.73 5.76
CA ILE A 55 5.91 -6.84 6.45
C ILE A 55 6.00 -8.01 7.43
N SER A 56 5.75 -7.71 8.69
CA SER A 56 5.62 -8.70 9.76
C SER A 56 4.18 -8.75 10.24
N LYS A 57 3.76 -9.92 10.72
CA LYS A 57 2.49 -10.11 11.42
C LYS A 57 2.79 -10.49 12.86
N SER A 58 2.00 -9.99 13.81
CA SER A 58 2.12 -10.33 15.23
C SER A 58 0.84 -10.96 15.79
N GLY A 59 0.99 -11.60 16.96
CA GLY A 59 -0.07 -12.24 17.73
C GLY A 59 -0.02 -13.77 17.77
N GLY A 60 0.71 -14.44 16.88
CA GLY A 60 0.77 -15.91 16.86
C GLY A 60 -0.63 -16.55 16.89
N ASP A 61 -0.90 -17.36 17.91
CA ASP A 61 -2.19 -18.01 18.17
C ASP A 61 -3.24 -17.09 18.85
N ASP A 62 -2.82 -15.96 19.42
CA ASP A 62 -3.69 -14.96 20.05
C ASP A 62 -3.47 -13.57 19.43
N THR A 63 -4.33 -13.25 18.47
CA THR A 63 -4.25 -12.01 17.70
C THR A 63 -4.36 -10.74 18.55
N ASN A 64 -4.77 -10.82 19.82
CA ASN A 64 -4.83 -9.67 20.73
C ASN A 64 -3.47 -9.29 21.36
N LYS A 65 -2.37 -9.94 20.98
CA LYS A 65 -1.01 -9.65 21.48
C LYS A 65 -0.16 -8.93 20.42
N PRO A 66 -0.32 -7.61 20.23
CA PRO A 66 0.51 -6.88 19.28
C PRO A 66 1.99 -7.00 19.66
N PHE A 67 2.86 -7.08 18.66
CA PHE A 67 4.32 -7.21 18.81
C PHE A 67 4.82 -8.49 19.50
N ASN A 68 3.94 -9.48 19.74
CA ASN A 68 4.33 -10.81 20.20
C ASN A 68 4.34 -11.80 19.02
N ASP A 69 5.15 -12.86 19.12
CA ASP A 69 5.22 -13.96 18.15
C ASP A 69 5.32 -13.46 16.70
N MET A 70 6.23 -12.52 16.46
CA MET A 70 6.36 -11.86 15.17
C MET A 70 6.85 -12.82 14.08
N GLU A 71 6.09 -12.93 13.00
CA GLU A 71 6.43 -13.73 11.83
C GLU A 71 6.56 -12.87 10.57
N SER A 72 7.47 -13.24 9.68
CA SER A 72 7.57 -12.63 8.35
C SER A 72 6.31 -12.96 7.56
N GLN A 73 5.61 -11.92 7.12
CA GLN A 73 4.36 -12.03 6.40
C GLN A 73 4.59 -11.86 4.90
N GLY A 74 5.48 -10.95 4.50
CA GLY A 74 5.92 -10.80 3.12
C GLY A 74 6.95 -9.69 2.94
N ASN A 75 7.60 -9.65 1.77
CA ASN A 75 8.48 -8.57 1.38
C ASN A 75 8.09 -8.05 -0.02
N GLU A 76 8.14 -6.75 -0.24
CA GLU A 76 7.97 -6.15 -1.55
C GLU A 76 9.24 -5.42 -2.01
N TYR A 77 9.60 -5.62 -3.28
CA TYR A 77 10.72 -4.98 -3.96
C TYR A 77 10.16 -4.21 -5.15
N THR A 78 10.34 -2.89 -5.15
CA THR A 78 9.82 -2.01 -6.21
C THR A 78 10.94 -1.40 -7.01
N ALA A 79 10.81 -1.39 -8.33
CA ALA A 79 11.59 -0.58 -9.25
C ALA A 79 10.64 0.23 -10.14
N ASN A 80 10.93 1.50 -10.36
CA ASN A 80 10.10 2.37 -11.19
C ASN A 80 10.91 3.48 -11.85
N TYR A 81 10.30 4.14 -12.84
CA TYR A 81 10.88 5.29 -13.51
C TYR A 81 9.81 6.37 -13.64
N GLN A 82 10.07 7.57 -13.13
CA GLN A 82 9.16 8.71 -13.24
C GLN A 82 9.68 9.74 -14.24
N PHE A 83 8.81 10.18 -15.13
CA PHE A 83 9.05 11.32 -16.03
C PHE A 83 7.80 12.21 -16.07
N LYS A 84 7.99 13.46 -16.51
CA LYS A 84 6.90 14.44 -16.62
C LYS A 84 6.43 14.54 -18.07
N TYR A 85 5.13 14.42 -18.31
CA TYR A 85 4.50 14.54 -19.62
C TYR A 85 3.27 15.44 -19.53
N HIS A 86 3.25 16.56 -20.27
CA HIS A 86 2.21 17.61 -20.20
C HIS A 86 1.82 18.01 -18.76
N GLY A 87 2.82 18.14 -17.88
CA GLY A 87 2.62 18.52 -16.49
C GLY A 87 1.93 17.45 -15.63
N VAL A 88 1.91 16.19 -16.07
CA VAL A 88 1.52 15.00 -15.31
C VAL A 88 2.79 14.19 -15.04
N ASP A 89 2.96 13.72 -13.81
CA ASP A 89 4.01 12.77 -13.46
C ASP A 89 3.55 11.35 -13.82
N ILE A 90 4.22 10.72 -14.78
CA ILE A 90 3.95 9.36 -15.25
C ILE A 90 5.02 8.45 -14.69
N GLN A 91 4.60 7.35 -14.08
CA GLN A 91 5.46 6.41 -13.38
C GLN A 91 5.06 4.97 -13.72
N PRO A 92 5.60 4.37 -14.80
CA PRO A 92 5.66 2.92 -14.92
C PRO A 92 6.53 2.32 -13.80
N GLY A 93 6.15 1.14 -13.33
CA GLY A 93 6.96 0.40 -12.36
C GLY A 93 6.56 -1.05 -12.24
N LEU A 94 7.35 -1.79 -11.48
CA LEU A 94 7.16 -3.19 -11.16
C LEU A 94 7.37 -3.38 -9.66
N VAL A 95 6.45 -4.11 -9.03
CA VAL A 95 6.63 -4.63 -7.67
C VAL A 95 6.75 -6.14 -7.75
N LEU A 96 7.78 -6.70 -7.13
CA LEU A 96 7.88 -8.12 -6.83
C LEU A 96 7.53 -8.31 -5.35
N GLU A 97 6.47 -9.05 -5.05
CA GLU A 97 6.19 -9.50 -3.69
C GLU A 97 6.64 -10.96 -3.53
N THR A 98 7.27 -11.27 -2.41
CA THR A 98 7.56 -12.64 -1.99
C THR A 98 6.95 -12.90 -0.62
N GLY A 99 6.36 -14.08 -0.46
CA GLY A 99 5.81 -14.54 0.80
C GLY A 99 5.94 -16.05 0.93
N ASN A 100 5.40 -16.60 2.02
CA ASN A 100 5.46 -18.04 2.23
C ASN A 100 4.61 -18.79 1.17
N GLY A 101 5.30 -19.47 0.24
CA GLY A 101 4.71 -20.32 -0.80
C GLY A 101 4.16 -19.61 -2.04
N TYR A 102 4.44 -18.31 -2.20
CA TYR A 102 4.05 -17.57 -3.38
C TYR A 102 4.98 -16.40 -3.71
N SER A 103 4.91 -15.96 -4.96
CA SER A 103 5.43 -14.67 -5.43
C SER A 103 4.36 -13.93 -6.22
N VAL A 104 4.41 -12.61 -6.26
CA VAL A 104 3.48 -11.79 -7.05
C VAL A 104 4.24 -10.79 -7.88
N TYR A 105 3.97 -10.78 -9.19
CA TYR A 105 4.53 -9.81 -10.13
C TYR A 105 3.50 -8.73 -10.39
N LYS A 106 3.81 -7.48 -10.04
CA LYS A 106 2.86 -6.38 -10.08
C LYS A 106 3.32 -5.20 -10.94
N PRO A 107 3.35 -5.34 -12.28
CA PRO A 107 3.57 -4.19 -13.14
C PRO A 107 2.43 -3.17 -12.97
N TYR A 108 2.78 -1.90 -12.97
CA TYR A 108 1.82 -0.81 -12.84
C TYR A 108 2.21 0.40 -13.68
N ILE A 109 1.23 1.25 -13.92
CA ILE A 109 1.44 2.63 -14.36
C ILE A 109 0.66 3.55 -13.43
N ARG A 110 1.35 4.56 -12.89
CA ARG A 110 0.75 5.62 -12.07
C ARG A 110 0.85 6.95 -12.81
N ALA A 111 -0.22 7.72 -12.79
CA ALA A 111 -0.25 9.11 -13.22
C ALA A 111 -0.61 9.99 -12.03
N THR A 112 0.14 11.07 -11.80
CA THR A 112 -0.18 12.06 -10.77
C THR A 112 -0.19 13.47 -11.35
N LYS A 113 -1.21 14.24 -11.00
CA LYS A 113 -1.36 15.64 -11.37
C LYS A 113 -1.45 16.50 -10.13
N VAL A 114 -0.49 17.40 -9.97
CA VAL A 114 -0.61 18.54 -9.06
C VAL A 114 -1.53 19.56 -9.73
N LEU A 115 -2.63 19.89 -9.06
CA LEU A 115 -3.65 20.81 -9.56
C LEU A 115 -3.32 22.25 -9.18
N ASN A 116 -2.81 22.44 -7.96
CA ASN A 116 -2.32 23.71 -7.42
C ASN A 116 -1.41 23.41 -6.20
N GLU A 117 -1.02 24.45 -5.46
CA GLU A 117 -0.13 24.33 -4.30
C GLU A 117 -0.65 23.41 -3.18
N SER A 118 -1.98 23.26 -3.07
CA SER A 118 -2.61 22.44 -2.04
C SER A 118 -3.10 21.09 -2.55
N TRP A 119 -3.63 21.04 -3.77
CA TRP A 119 -4.37 19.89 -4.28
C TRP A 119 -3.58 19.08 -5.30
N TRP A 120 -3.64 17.76 -5.16
CA TRP A 120 -3.15 16.80 -6.15
C TRP A 120 -4.08 15.60 -6.26
N ILE A 121 -4.08 14.97 -7.44
CA ILE A 121 -4.83 13.74 -7.71
C ILE A 121 -3.91 12.72 -8.37
N ALA A 122 -4.12 11.44 -8.09
CA ALA A 122 -3.39 10.37 -8.75
C ALA A 122 -4.29 9.20 -9.09
N GLY A 123 -3.92 8.48 -10.14
CA GLY A 123 -4.51 7.21 -10.50
C GLY A 123 -3.42 6.19 -10.81
N ARG A 124 -3.63 4.94 -10.42
CA ARG A 124 -2.75 3.83 -10.78
C ARG A 124 -3.58 2.66 -11.25
N TYR A 125 -3.18 2.10 -12.39
CA TYR A 125 -3.55 0.75 -12.77
C TYR A 125 -2.41 -0.19 -12.44
N ARG A 126 -2.72 -1.33 -11.83
CA ARG A 126 -1.77 -2.38 -11.48
C ARG A 126 -2.35 -3.74 -11.84
N PHE A 127 -1.62 -4.49 -12.62
CA PHE A 127 -1.89 -5.90 -12.86
C PHE A 127 -1.07 -6.71 -11.88
N GLU A 128 -1.64 -7.73 -11.24
CA GLU A 128 -0.97 -8.59 -10.26
C GLU A 128 -1.08 -10.05 -10.72
N TYR A 129 0.05 -10.68 -11.02
CA TYR A 129 0.12 -12.11 -11.32
C TYR A 129 0.65 -12.86 -10.10
N PHE A 130 -0.22 -13.65 -9.47
CA PHE A 130 0.12 -14.51 -8.35
C PHE A 130 0.67 -15.84 -8.88
N ARG A 131 1.95 -16.10 -8.60
CA ARG A 131 2.60 -17.38 -8.84
C ARG A 131 2.66 -18.17 -7.54
N ARG A 132 1.95 -19.30 -7.48
CA ARG A 132 1.91 -20.20 -6.33
C ARG A 132 2.97 -21.28 -6.52
N SER A 133 3.98 -21.29 -5.66
CA SER A 133 5.11 -22.23 -5.76
C SER A 133 4.92 -23.46 -4.88
N SER A 134 4.46 -23.26 -3.64
CA SER A 134 4.15 -24.34 -2.69
C SER A 134 2.82 -24.11 -1.93
N ASP A 135 2.06 -23.09 -2.33
CA ASP A 135 0.67 -22.90 -1.93
C ASP A 135 -0.24 -23.83 -2.74
N GLN A 136 -1.25 -24.43 -2.11
CA GLN A 136 -2.17 -25.39 -2.75
C GLN A 136 -3.13 -24.74 -3.76
N ARG A 137 -3.26 -23.41 -3.71
CA ARG A 137 -4.07 -22.66 -4.66
C ARG A 137 -3.39 -22.61 -6.03
N GLU A 138 -4.19 -22.46 -7.07
CA GLU A 138 -3.69 -22.15 -8.40
C GLU A 138 -3.20 -20.71 -8.48
N ASP A 139 -2.39 -20.44 -9.51
CA ASP A 139 -2.05 -19.09 -9.93
C ASP A 139 -3.32 -18.27 -10.21
N ASP A 140 -3.29 -16.99 -9.89
CA ASP A 140 -4.40 -16.05 -10.10
C ASP A 140 -3.90 -14.75 -10.69
N LYS A 141 -4.81 -13.99 -11.30
CA LYS A 141 -4.55 -12.67 -11.84
C LYS A 141 -5.52 -11.68 -11.24
N ILE A 142 -5.02 -10.52 -10.83
CA ILE A 142 -5.84 -9.43 -10.30
C ILE A 142 -5.57 -8.16 -11.09
N ASN A 143 -6.64 -7.54 -11.56
CA ASN A 143 -6.62 -6.17 -12.09
C ASN A 143 -7.01 -5.24 -10.96
N ARG A 144 -6.17 -4.25 -10.67
CA ARG A 144 -6.36 -3.30 -9.57
C ARG A 144 -6.28 -1.86 -10.09
N ILE A 145 -7.23 -1.05 -9.62
CA ILE A 145 -7.23 0.39 -9.82
C ILE A 145 -7.16 1.04 -8.44
N ASP A 146 -6.25 1.98 -8.28
CA ASP A 146 -6.12 2.85 -7.12
C ASP A 146 -6.33 4.30 -7.56
N LEU A 147 -7.13 5.06 -6.81
CA LEU A 147 -7.36 6.48 -7.04
C LEU A 147 -7.09 7.25 -5.76
N TRP A 148 -6.39 8.37 -5.86
CA TRP A 148 -6.08 9.25 -4.73
C TRP A 148 -6.50 10.69 -5.03
N ALA A 149 -6.94 11.37 -3.98
CA ALA A 149 -6.97 12.82 -3.91
C ALA A 149 -6.28 13.25 -2.62
N GLY A 150 -5.41 14.25 -2.71
CA GLY A 150 -4.70 14.79 -1.57
C GLY A 150 -4.80 16.30 -1.47
N TYR A 151 -4.76 16.79 -0.23
CA TYR A 151 -4.86 18.19 0.13
C TYR A 151 -3.78 18.51 1.17
N LYS A 152 -3.02 19.56 0.90
CA LYS A 152 -1.95 20.07 1.76
C LYS A 152 -2.30 21.45 2.28
N VAL A 153 -2.14 21.66 3.58
CA VAL A 153 -2.32 22.97 4.23
C VAL A 153 -1.35 23.12 5.39
N ASN A 154 -0.51 24.15 5.34
CA ASN A 154 0.58 24.34 6.31
C ASN A 154 1.43 23.06 6.42
N SER A 155 1.69 22.61 7.65
CA SER A 155 2.40 21.35 7.94
C SER A 155 1.50 20.10 7.84
N TRP A 156 0.25 20.20 7.40
CA TRP A 156 -0.66 19.07 7.33
C TRP A 156 -0.85 18.57 5.92
N ASP A 157 -0.76 17.25 5.76
CA ASP A 157 -1.14 16.51 4.56
C ASP A 157 -2.37 15.64 4.86
N PHE A 158 -3.36 15.69 3.98
CA PHE A 158 -4.55 14.85 4.00
C PHE A 158 -4.66 14.09 2.69
N SER A 159 -5.03 12.82 2.73
CA SER A 159 -5.33 12.06 1.52
C SER A 159 -6.47 11.08 1.71
N VAL A 160 -7.24 10.91 0.64
CA VAL A 160 -8.20 9.82 0.49
C VAL A 160 -7.74 8.90 -0.63
N GLU A 161 -8.04 7.61 -0.48
CA GLU A 161 -7.77 6.58 -1.47
C GLU A 161 -9.00 5.69 -1.64
N GLY A 162 -9.35 5.42 -2.91
CA GLY A 162 -10.27 4.37 -3.29
C GLY A 162 -9.54 3.30 -4.08
N ILE A 163 -9.78 2.03 -3.74
CA ILE A 163 -9.20 0.88 -4.43
C ILE A 163 -10.33 0.00 -4.94
N TYR A 164 -10.19 -0.47 -6.18
CA TYR A 164 -10.99 -1.55 -6.74
C TYR A 164 -10.09 -2.67 -7.24
N LYS A 165 -10.45 -3.92 -6.93
CA LYS A 165 -9.74 -5.13 -7.34
C LYS A 165 -10.71 -6.06 -8.04
N LYS A 166 -10.26 -6.72 -9.11
CA LYS A 166 -10.97 -7.78 -9.82
C LYS A 166 -10.02 -8.95 -10.08
N ALA A 167 -10.25 -10.06 -9.40
CA ALA A 167 -9.57 -11.32 -9.61
C ALA A 167 -10.19 -12.13 -10.77
N GLU A 168 -9.39 -13.01 -11.35
CA GLU A 168 -9.82 -13.94 -12.39
C GLU A 168 -10.43 -15.21 -11.78
N LYS A 169 -9.81 -15.77 -10.73
CA LYS A 169 -10.21 -17.07 -10.19
C LYS A 169 -10.89 -17.02 -8.82
N TYR A 170 -10.32 -16.26 -7.87
CA TYR A 170 -10.75 -16.36 -6.47
C TYR A 170 -11.69 -15.24 -6.02
N ASN A 171 -12.61 -15.58 -5.12
CA ASN A 171 -13.47 -14.61 -4.48
C ASN A 171 -12.66 -13.69 -3.57
N LEU A 172 -12.93 -12.38 -3.66
CA LEU A 172 -12.26 -11.34 -2.89
C LEU A 172 -13.18 -10.75 -1.80
N TYR A 173 -14.48 -10.71 -2.03
CA TYR A 173 -15.49 -10.16 -1.12
C TYR A 173 -16.89 -10.68 -1.49
N ASP A 174 -17.69 -11.01 -0.48
CA ASP A 174 -19.10 -11.42 -0.63
C ASP A 174 -19.36 -12.44 -1.76
N ASN A 175 -18.55 -13.50 -1.83
CA ASN A 175 -18.62 -14.52 -2.88
C ASN A 175 -18.42 -14.01 -4.33
N HIS A 176 -17.92 -12.79 -4.49
CA HIS A 176 -17.59 -12.20 -5.77
C HIS A 176 -16.08 -12.11 -5.97
N THR A 177 -15.63 -12.16 -7.22
CA THR A 177 -14.22 -11.99 -7.61
C THR A 177 -13.75 -10.53 -7.59
N TYR A 178 -14.55 -9.59 -7.08
CA TYR A 178 -14.16 -8.19 -6.92
C TYR A 178 -14.20 -7.75 -5.47
N ASN A 179 -13.46 -6.69 -5.13
CA ASN A 179 -13.49 -6.06 -3.81
C ASN A 179 -13.10 -4.58 -3.95
N TYR A 180 -13.52 -3.78 -2.98
CA TYR A 180 -13.18 -2.37 -2.87
C TYR A 180 -12.69 -2.02 -1.45
N GLU A 181 -11.82 -1.02 -1.37
CA GLU A 181 -11.29 -0.48 -0.11
C GLU A 181 -11.31 1.04 -0.17
N TYR A 182 -11.47 1.66 0.99
CA TYR A 182 -11.38 3.11 1.16
C TYR A 182 -10.43 3.42 2.29
N ASN A 183 -9.56 4.42 2.12
CA ASN A 183 -8.65 4.86 3.16
C ASN A 183 -8.63 6.38 3.24
N PHE A 184 -8.55 6.89 4.46
CA PHE A 184 -8.25 8.27 4.77
C PHE A 184 -6.98 8.31 5.59
N ARG A 185 -6.02 9.15 5.20
CA ARG A 185 -4.77 9.37 5.91
C ARG A 185 -4.57 10.85 6.21
N THR A 186 -4.00 11.14 7.36
CA THR A 186 -3.44 12.45 7.66
C THR A 186 -2.03 12.33 8.23
N ALA A 187 -1.16 13.26 7.86
CA ALA A 187 0.20 13.37 8.35
C ALA A 187 0.51 14.81 8.76
N TYR A 188 1.39 14.96 9.74
CA TYR A 188 1.90 16.26 10.18
C TYR A 188 3.41 16.31 9.95
N HIS A 189 3.89 17.34 9.27
CA HIS A 189 5.28 17.51 8.87
C HIS A 189 6.02 18.43 9.85
N ILE A 190 7.08 17.91 10.47
CA ILE A 190 7.95 18.63 11.40
C ILE A 190 9.38 18.29 11.04
N ASP A 191 10.12 19.27 10.52
CA ASP A 191 11.48 19.07 10.00
C ASP A 191 11.53 17.87 9.02
N ALA A 192 12.38 16.88 9.29
CA ALA A 192 12.50 15.64 8.53
C ALA A 192 11.43 14.60 8.88
N TRP A 193 10.66 14.79 9.95
CA TRP A 193 9.72 13.81 10.49
C TRP A 193 8.31 14.02 9.95
N SER A 194 7.57 12.92 9.81
CA SER A 194 6.19 12.92 9.34
C SER A 194 5.37 11.84 10.06
N PRO A 195 4.99 12.03 11.34
CA PRO A 195 4.00 11.19 12.00
C PRO A 195 2.67 11.21 11.24
N PHE A 196 2.02 10.05 11.17
CA PHE A 196 0.76 9.92 10.44
C PHE A 196 -0.18 8.88 11.06
N ILE A 197 -1.46 9.07 10.77
CA ILE A 197 -2.52 8.10 11.05
C ILE A 197 -3.31 7.83 9.77
N GLU A 198 -3.84 6.62 9.65
CA GLU A 198 -4.72 6.23 8.55
C GLU A 198 -5.85 5.35 9.07
N ILE A 199 -7.06 5.60 8.57
CA ILE A 199 -8.27 4.82 8.86
C ILE A 199 -8.80 4.31 7.53
N GLY A 200 -9.03 3.02 7.44
CA GLY A 200 -9.52 2.35 6.24
C GLY A 200 -10.74 1.49 6.49
N ASN A 201 -11.52 1.25 5.45
CA ASN A 201 -12.58 0.26 5.43
C ASN A 201 -12.23 -0.84 4.43
N VAL A 202 -12.16 -2.09 4.92
CA VAL A 202 -11.73 -3.27 4.14
C VAL A 202 -12.66 -4.46 4.38
N SER A 203 -12.61 -5.48 3.52
CA SER A 203 -13.41 -6.69 3.70
C SER A 203 -12.86 -7.61 4.79
N VAL A 204 -13.75 -8.22 5.59
CA VAL A 204 -13.39 -9.20 6.62
C VAL A 204 -12.95 -10.52 6.00
N ARG A 205 -13.84 -11.15 5.21
CA ARG A 205 -13.58 -12.42 4.50
C ARG A 205 -14.02 -12.34 3.03
N SER A 206 -13.78 -13.38 2.24
CA SER A 206 -14.12 -13.42 0.81
C SER A 206 -15.54 -13.93 0.55
N THR A 207 -16.19 -14.50 1.57
CA THR A 207 -17.44 -15.26 1.46
C THR A 207 -18.65 -14.57 2.07
N THR A 208 -18.47 -13.41 2.70
CA THR A 208 -19.53 -12.61 3.32
C THR A 208 -19.33 -11.14 2.96
N ASP A 209 -20.38 -10.36 3.20
CA ASP A 209 -20.43 -8.90 3.04
C ASP A 209 -19.86 -8.12 4.25
N GLU A 210 -19.30 -8.82 5.23
CA GLU A 210 -18.72 -8.21 6.42
C GLU A 210 -17.54 -7.28 6.09
N ARG A 211 -17.56 -6.09 6.69
CA ARG A 211 -16.54 -5.04 6.57
C ARG A 211 -15.93 -4.75 7.95
N GLN A 212 -14.68 -4.33 7.95
CA GLN A 212 -13.93 -3.99 9.16
C GLN A 212 -13.15 -2.69 8.99
N THR A 213 -12.86 -2.05 10.11
CA THR A 213 -12.03 -0.86 10.17
C THR A 213 -10.58 -1.26 10.31
N ARG A 214 -9.74 -0.65 9.49
CA ARG A 214 -8.29 -0.75 9.54
C ARG A 214 -7.74 0.52 10.15
N PHE A 215 -7.03 0.40 11.25
CA PHE A 215 -6.32 1.49 11.90
C PHE A 215 -4.84 1.37 11.62
N ARG A 216 -4.20 2.48 11.29
CA ARG A 216 -2.78 2.56 11.01
C ARG A 216 -2.19 3.78 11.71
N VAL A 217 -1.05 3.59 12.33
CA VAL A 217 -0.23 4.66 12.88
C VAL A 217 1.20 4.45 12.42
N GLY A 218 1.89 5.50 12.02
CA GLY A 218 3.26 5.39 11.60
C GLY A 218 4.04 6.69 11.71
N LEU A 219 5.35 6.55 11.50
CA LEU A 219 6.31 7.64 11.53
C LEU A 219 7.19 7.54 10.29
N GLY A 220 7.13 8.58 9.46
CA GLY A 220 8.02 8.77 8.34
C GLY A 220 9.23 9.64 8.70
N TYR A 221 10.36 9.39 8.06
CA TYR A 221 11.56 10.22 8.08
C TYR A 221 12.07 10.44 6.66
N THR A 222 12.34 11.69 6.32
CA THR A 222 12.82 12.14 5.01
C THR A 222 14.24 12.66 5.18
N PHE A 223 15.23 12.00 4.57
CA PHE A 223 16.64 12.38 4.60
C PHE A 223 16.95 13.61 3.77
#